data_AF-A0A0G4JUJ6-F1
#
_entry.id   AF-A0A0G4JUJ6-F1
#
_cell.length_a   1.000
_cell.length_b   1.000
_cell.length_c   1.000
_cell.angle_alpha   90.00
_cell.angle_beta   90.00
_cell.angle_gamma   90.00
#
_symmetry.space_group_name_H-M   'P 1'
#
loop_
_entity.id
_entity.type
_entity.pdbx_description
1 polymer ?
#
loop_
_entity_poly.entity_id
_entity_poly.type
_entity_poly.pdbx_seq_one_letter_code
_entity_poly.pdbx_strand_id
1 'polypeptide(L)' 'MLQLDFSGKTAIVTGGLQGIGLAISDTFLRAGARVVIGDIGCAPGQQRRGSNSLEMARTH' A
#
# COMPACT_ATOMS: atom_id res chain seq x y z
N MET A 1 14.75 -10.10 -10.70
CA MET A 1 13.50 -9.37 -10.39
C MET A 1 13.88 -7.96 -9.98
N LEU A 2 13.16 -6.93 -10.43
CA LEU A 2 13.49 -5.54 -10.07
C LEU A 2 13.05 -5.27 -8.62
N GLN A 3 13.97 -4.84 -7.77
CA GLN A 3 13.66 -4.42 -6.40
C GLN A 3 13.46 -2.90 -6.39
N LEU A 4 12.25 -2.45 -6.06
CA LEU A 4 11.93 -1.03 -5.94
C LEU A 4 11.92 -0.67 -4.46
N ASP A 5 12.64 0.39 -4.08
CA ASP A 5 12.65 0.95 -2.73
C ASP A 5 12.05 2.36 -2.76
N PHE A 6 10.92 2.51 -2.08
CA PHE A 6 10.20 3.77 -1.91
C PHE A 6 10.06 4.13 -0.43
N SER A 7 10.94 3.60 0.41
CA SER A 7 10.97 3.90 1.84
C SER A 7 11.04 5.41 2.10
N GLY A 8 10.17 5.87 2.99
CA GLY A 8 10.06 7.30 3.34
C GLY A 8 9.40 8.19 2.27
N LYS A 9 8.99 7.63 1.12
CA LYS A 9 8.19 8.34 0.12
C LYS A 9 6.69 8.14 0.37
N THR A 10 5.90 9.08 -0.16
CA THR A 10 4.44 8.96 -0.20
C THR A 10 4.00 8.80 -1.65
N ALA A 11 3.21 7.77 -1.93
CA ALA A 11 2.59 7.53 -3.23
C ALA A 11 1.08 7.79 -3.15
N ILE A 12 0.54 8.52 -4.12
CA ILE A 12 -0.89 8.75 -4.26
C ILE A 12 -1.37 7.88 -5.43
N VAL A 13 -2.37 7.04 -5.18
CA VAL A 13 -2.93 6.15 -6.20
C VAL A 13 -4.41 6.46 -6.38
N THR A 14 -4.79 6.86 -7.60
CA THR A 14 -6.19 7.04 -7.98
C THR A 14 -6.79 5.73 -8.50
N GLY A 15 -8.04 5.43 -8.18
CA GLY A 15 -8.67 4.15 -8.51
C GLY A 15 -8.09 2.96 -7.72
N GLY A 16 -7.50 3.22 -6.55
CA GLY A 16 -6.68 2.26 -5.81
C GLY A 16 -7.46 1.20 -5.02
N LEU A 17 -8.80 1.20 -5.05
CA LEU A 17 -9.60 0.24 -4.29
C LEU A 17 -9.67 -1.16 -4.93
N GLN A 18 -9.55 -1.26 -6.26
CA GLN A 18 -9.76 -2.52 -6.98
C GLN A 18 -8.88 -2.66 -8.22
N GLY A 19 -8.87 -3.87 -8.78
CA GLY A 19 -8.18 -4.19 -10.02
C GLY A 19 -6.71 -3.79 -10.01
N ILE A 20 -6.27 -3.11 -11.07
CA ILE A 20 -4.88 -2.70 -11.25
C ILE A 20 -4.47 -1.67 -10.19
N GLY A 21 -5.34 -0.73 -9.82
CA GLY A 21 -5.03 0.30 -8.83
C GLY A 21 -4.74 -0.30 -7.45
N LEU A 22 -5.43 -1.38 -7.08
CA LEU A 22 -5.13 -2.14 -5.86
C LEU A 22 -3.75 -2.80 -5.94
N ALA A 23 -3.42 -3.46 -7.05
CA ALA A 23 -2.11 -4.11 -7.23
C ALA A 23 -0.94 -3.10 -7.22
N ILE A 24 -1.15 -1.91 -7.79
CA ILE A 24 -0.18 -0.81 -7.75
C ILE A 24 0.01 -0.32 -6.30
N SER A 25 -1.10 -0.05 -5.60
CA SER A 25 -1.07 0.41 -4.20
C SER A 25 -0.33 -0.57 -3.30
N ASP A 26 -0.62 -1.85 -3.46
CA ASP A 26 0.00 -2.95 -2.73
C ASP A 26 1.50 -3.10 -3.04
N THR A 27 1.90 -2.87 -4.30
CA THR A 27 3.31 -2.86 -4.69
C THR A 27 4.08 -1.71 -4.03
N PHE A 28 3.51 -0.50 -3.98
CA PHE A 28 4.14 0.62 -3.29
C PHE A 28 4.22 0.41 -1.77
N LEU A 29 3.21 -0.20 -1.16
CA LEU A 29 3.24 -0.55 0.27
C LEU A 29 4.38 -1.54 0.58
N ARG A 30 4.51 -2.62 -0.21
CA ARG A 30 5.60 -3.59 -0.08
C ARG A 30 6.98 -2.96 -0.30
N ALA A 31 7.07 -1.97 -1.18
CA ALA A 31 8.29 -1.22 -1.42
C ALA A 31 8.61 -0.18 -0.33
N GLY A 32 7.85 -0.13 0.78
CA GLY A 32 8.12 0.74 1.92
C GLY A 32 7.50 2.14 1.84
N ALA A 33 6.70 2.43 0.80
CA ALA A 33 6.05 3.73 0.67
C ALA A 33 4.87 3.87 1.63
N ARG A 34 4.55 5.11 1.99
CA ARG A 34 3.22 5.46 2.53
C ARG A 34 2.28 5.63 1.35
N VAL A 35 1.15 4.92 1.32
CA VAL A 35 0.22 4.99 0.18
C VAL A 35 -1.09 5.66 0.60
N VAL A 36 -1.50 6.65 -0.19
CA VAL A 36 -2.81 7.31 -0.09
C VAL A 36 -3.64 6.91 -1.30
N ILE A 37 -4.84 6.37 -1.05
CA ILE A 37 -5.75 5.93 -2.11
C ILE A 37 -6.85 6.98 -2.29
N GLY A 38 -7.01 7.47 -3.51
CA GLY A 38 -8.15 8.27 -3.93
C GLY A 38 -9.04 7.44 -4.86
N ASP A 39 -10.28 7.19 -4.48
CA ASP A 39 -11.21 6.42 -5.29
C ASP A 39 -12.63 6.94 -5.07
N ILE A 40 -13.46 6.87 -6.11
CA ILE A 40 -14.86 7.29 -6.05
C ILE A 40 -15.68 6.39 -5.12
N GLY A 41 -15.25 5.14 -4.90
CA GLY A 41 -15.88 4.20 -3.97
C GLY A 41 -15.40 4.34 -2.53
N CYS A 42 -14.51 5.30 -2.22
CA CYS A 42 -13.93 5.45 -0.88
C CYS A 42 -14.99 5.96 0.10
N ALA A 43 -15.38 5.12 1.06
CA ALA A 43 -16.27 5.50 2.15
C ALA A 43 -15.48 6.23 3.26
N PRO A 44 -16.11 7.19 3.98
CA PRO A 44 -15.49 7.84 5.12
C PRO A 44 -14.99 6.80 6.14
N GLY A 45 -13.74 6.93 6.58
CA GLY A 45 -13.14 6.04 7.58
C GLY A 45 -12.47 4.77 7.03
N GLN A 46 -12.44 4.56 5.71
CA GLN A 46 -11.62 3.49 5.13
C GLN A 46 -10.13 3.85 5.18
N GLN A 47 -9.50 3.55 6.31
CA GLN A 47 -8.05 3.64 6.46
C GLN A 47 -7.42 2.26 6.42
N ARG A 48 -6.91 1.87 5.25
CA ARG A 48 -6.06 0.68 5.13
C ARG A 48 -4.66 1.06 5.58
N ARG A 49 -4.34 0.77 6.84
CA ARG A 49 -2.94 0.79 7.30
C ARG A 49 -2.24 -0.40 6.64
N GLY A 50 -1.31 -0.13 5.74
CA GLY A 50 -0.36 -1.15 5.30
C GLY A 50 0.43 -1.60 6.53
N SER A 51 0.34 -2.89 6.87
CA SER A 51 1.05 -3.52 7.98
C SER A 51 2.54 -3.61 7.67
N ASN A 52 3.23 -2.48 7.56
CA ASN A 52 4.69 -2.46 7.58
C ASN A 52 5.17 -2.42 9.03
N SER A 53 5.06 -3.56 9.70
CA SER A 53 5.73 -3.83 10.96
C SER A 53 5.94 -5.33 11.05
N LEU A 54 7.07 -5.82 10.53
CA LEU A 54 7.76 -6.99 11.07
C LEU A 54 6.88 -8.26 11.25
N GLU A 55 6.53 -8.97 10.19
CA GLU A 55 6.24 -10.43 10.30
C GLU A 55 7.54 -11.25 10.27
N MET A 56 8.59 -10.70 10.88
CA MET A 56 9.73 -11.45 11.45
C MET A 56 9.43 -11.85 12.90
N ALA A 57 8.21 -12.26 13.21
CA ALA A 57 7.89 -12.93 14.45
C ALA A 57 7.75 -14.43 14.17
N ARG A 58 8.85 -15.14 14.39
CA ARG A 58 8.88 -16.58 14.70
C ARG A 58 7.67 -16.95 15.58
N THR A 59 6.95 -18.01 15.20
CA THR A 59 6.09 -18.95 15.98
C THR A 59 5.20 -19.64 14.92
N HIS A 60 5.30 -20.91 14.53
CA HIS A 60 5.86 -22.14 15.08
C HIS A 60 6.73 -22.86 14.04
#